data_AF-A0A937K5E0-F1
#
_entry.id   AF-A0A937K5E0-F1
#
_cell.length_a   1.000
_cell.length_b   1.000
_cell.length_c   1.000
_cell.angle_alpha   90.00
_cell.angle_beta   90.00
_cell.angle_gamma   90.00
#
_symmetry.space_group_name_H-M   'P 1'
#
loop_
_entity.id
_entity.type
_entity.pdbx_description
1 polymer ?
#
loop_
_entity_poly.entity_id
_entity_poly.type
_entity_poly.pdbx_seq_one_letter_code
_entity_poly.pdbx_strand_id
1 'polypeptide(L)'
;MSFWKEAIKLENLFLEYLEKDMFEEFNKHIKEREEFYNRHASEDSSEVAKFLNSNEYKEINKKVNDLYELKKDAIKKEIKELALSHKAAQEYRNNSFNGISYFSKKV
;
A
#
# COMPACT_ATOMS: atom_id res chain seq x y z
N MET A 1 -12.10 -23.77 16.08
CA MET A 1 -10.83 -23.69 15.32
C MET A 1 -9.86 -22.88 16.19
N SER A 2 -8.54 -23.11 16.14
CA SER A 2 -7.61 -22.55 17.14
C SER A 2 -7.27 -21.09 16.82
N PHE A 3 -7.32 -20.20 17.82
CA PHE A 3 -6.98 -18.78 17.71
C PHE A 3 -5.67 -18.57 16.95
N TRP A 4 -4.61 -19.30 17.31
CA TRP A 4 -3.30 -19.21 16.65
C TRP A 4 -3.36 -19.46 15.15
N LYS A 5 -4.09 -20.50 14.71
CA LYS A 5 -4.21 -20.82 13.28
C LYS A 5 -4.96 -19.73 12.52
N GLU A 6 -5.99 -19.16 13.13
CA GLU A 6 -6.76 -18.07 12.53
C GLU A 6 -5.94 -16.78 12.48
N ALA A 7 -5.23 -16.45 13.56
CA ALA A 7 -4.35 -15.28 13.63
C ALA A 7 -3.24 -15.35 12.56
N ILE A 8 -2.55 -16.48 12.44
CA ILE A 8 -1.51 -16.67 11.41
C ILE A 8 -2.10 -16.55 10.00
N LYS A 9 -3.27 -17.17 9.75
CA LYS A 9 -3.94 -17.06 8.46
C LYS A 9 -4.26 -15.60 8.14
N LEU A 10 -4.77 -14.88 9.13
CA LEU A 10 -5.14 -13.48 8.99
C LEU A 10 -3.91 -12.59 8.72
N GLU A 11 -2.79 -12.81 9.40
CA GLU A 11 -1.55 -12.05 9.12
C GLU A 11 -0.97 -12.38 7.73
N ASN A 12 -1.05 -13.64 7.28
CA ASN A 12 -0.59 -14.02 5.94
C ASN A 12 -1.44 -13.41 4.81
N LEU A 13 -2.71 -13.10 5.06
CA LEU A 13 -3.55 -12.42 4.05
C LEU A 13 -3.00 -11.02 3.72
N PHE A 14 -2.40 -10.32 4.67
CA PHE A 14 -1.77 -9.02 4.38
C PHE A 14 -0.59 -9.16 3.41
N LEU A 15 0.19 -10.24 3.51
CA LEU A 15 1.24 -10.53 2.53
C LEU A 15 0.64 -10.79 1.15
N GLU A 16 -0.40 -11.63 1.07
CA GLU A 16 -1.08 -11.95 -0.19
C GLU A 16 -1.65 -10.70 -0.87
N TYR A 17 -2.26 -9.80 -0.09
CA TYR A 17 -2.79 -8.55 -0.62
C TYR A 17 -1.69 -7.65 -1.19
N LEU A 18 -0.55 -7.54 -0.51
CA LEU A 18 0.57 -6.74 -1.01
C LEU A 18 1.25 -7.37 -2.24
N GLU A 19 1.37 -8.69 -2.29
CA GLU A 19 1.92 -9.40 -3.44
C GLU A 19 1.05 -9.23 -4.70
N LYS A 20 -0.27 -9.16 -4.51
CA LYS A 20 -1.27 -9.00 -5.59
C LYS A 20 -1.71 -7.56 -5.84
N ASP A 21 -1.10 -6.58 -5.17
CA ASP A 21 -1.46 -5.15 -5.26
C ASP A 21 -2.94 -4.86 -4.92
N MET A 22 -3.54 -5.66 -4.03
CA MET A 22 -4.92 -5.58 -3.54
C MET A 22 -5.04 -4.62 -2.34
N PHE A 23 -4.76 -3.32 -2.57
CA PHE A 23 -4.70 -2.32 -1.50
C PHE A 23 -6.06 -2.01 -0.85
N GLU A 24 -7.17 -2.18 -1.59
CA GLU A 24 -8.51 -1.97 -1.03
C GLU A 24 -8.85 -3.04 0.00
N GLU A 25 -8.59 -4.31 -0.35
CA GLU A 25 -8.76 -5.45 0.53
C GLU A 25 -7.81 -5.37 1.72
N PHE A 26 -6.55 -4.98 1.51
CA PHE A 26 -5.60 -4.70 2.59
C PHE A 26 -6.20 -3.73 3.63
N ASN A 27 -6.72 -2.60 3.17
CA ASN A 27 -7.31 -1.58 4.06
C ASN A 27 -8.57 -2.07 4.78
N LYS A 28 -9.42 -2.83 4.08
CA LYS A 28 -10.61 -3.45 4.68
C LYS A 28 -10.21 -4.43 5.79
N HIS A 29 -9.20 -5.25 5.54
CA HIS A 29 -8.76 -6.30 6.45
C HIS A 29 -8.08 -5.76 7.72
N ILE A 30 -7.58 -4.52 7.71
CA ILE A 30 -7.06 -3.85 8.94
C ILE A 30 -8.14 -3.83 10.02
N LYS A 31 -9.39 -3.49 9.67
CA LYS A 31 -10.50 -3.45 10.63
C LYS A 31 -10.88 -4.85 11.11
N GLU A 32 -10.93 -5.81 10.19
CA GLU A 32 -11.25 -7.21 10.50
C GLU A 32 -10.21 -7.80 11.47
N ARG A 33 -8.93 -7.44 11.30
CA ARG A 33 -7.84 -7.79 12.23
C ARG A 33 -8.07 -7.23 13.64
N GLU A 34 -8.36 -5.94 13.72
CA GLU A 34 -8.59 -5.25 14.98
C GLU A 34 -9.78 -5.87 15.73
N GLU A 35 -10.89 -6.09 15.04
CA GLU A 35 -12.07 -6.75 15.59
C GLU A 35 -11.77 -8.19 16.05
N PHE A 36 -11.00 -8.95 15.28
CA PHE A 36 -10.59 -10.31 15.63
C PHE A 36 -9.79 -10.35 16.93
N TYR A 37 -8.77 -9.50 17.08
CA TYR A 37 -7.96 -9.47 18.31
C TYR A 37 -8.73 -8.91 19.49
N ASN A 38 -9.55 -7.87 19.31
CA ASN A 38 -10.36 -7.32 20.40
C ASN A 38 -11.37 -8.34 20.93
N ARG A 39 -12.00 -9.11 20.04
CA ARG A 39 -12.92 -10.19 20.44
C ARG A 39 -12.20 -11.26 21.25
N HIS A 40 -11.08 -11.77 20.75
CA HIS A 40 -10.33 -12.82 21.47
C HIS A 40 -9.69 -12.29 22.76
N ALA A 41 -9.25 -11.03 22.80
CA ALA A 41 -8.70 -10.44 24.00
C ALA A 41 -9.75 -10.27 25.12
N SER A 42 -11.03 -10.12 24.75
CA SER A 42 -12.14 -10.11 25.73
C SER A 42 -12.38 -11.48 26.36
N GLU A 43 -12.00 -12.56 25.69
CA GLU A 43 -12.14 -13.94 26.15
C GLU A 43 -10.88 -14.45 26.86
N ASP A 44 -9.70 -14.30 26.22
CA ASP A 44 -8.38 -14.65 26.76
C ASP A 44 -7.30 -13.68 26.27
N SER A 45 -7.18 -12.56 26.98
CA SER A 45 -6.12 -11.57 26.73
C SER A 45 -4.69 -12.12 26.82
N SER A 46 -4.47 -13.19 27.57
CA SER A 46 -3.14 -13.77 27.77
C SER A 46 -2.67 -14.53 26.53
N GLU A 47 -3.60 -15.23 25.85
CA GLU A 47 -3.30 -15.95 24.61
C GLU A 47 -2.99 -14.96 23.48
N VAL A 48 -3.76 -13.89 23.36
CA VAL A 48 -3.51 -12.82 22.39
C VAL A 48 -2.14 -12.17 22.64
N ALA A 49 -1.81 -11.84 23.90
CA ALA A 49 -0.52 -11.26 24.24
C ALA A 49 0.66 -12.21 23.92
N LYS A 50 0.50 -13.52 24.14
CA LYS A 50 1.53 -14.51 23.77
C LYS A 50 1.73 -14.56 22.26
N PHE A 51 0.64 -14.54 21.49
CA PHE A 51 0.73 -14.54 20.04
C PHE A 51 1.40 -13.27 19.50
N LEU A 52 1.00 -12.09 19.96
CA LEU A 52 1.60 -10.81 19.51
C LEU A 52 3.08 -10.69 19.90
N ASN A 53 3.51 -11.39 20.95
CA ASN A 53 4.93 -11.46 21.34
C ASN A 53 5.70 -12.59 20.65
N SER A 54 5.03 -13.48 19.92
CA SER A 54 5.65 -14.61 19.25
C SER A 54 6.60 -14.18 18.13
N ASN A 55 7.62 -14.99 17.87
CA ASN A 55 8.53 -14.76 16.75
C ASN A 55 7.80 -14.88 15.41
N GLU A 56 6.84 -15.79 15.31
CA GLU A 56 6.05 -16.01 14.09
C GLU A 56 5.27 -14.75 13.68
N TYR A 57 4.54 -14.13 14.62
CA TYR A 57 3.86 -12.85 14.37
C TYR A 57 4.86 -11.75 13.96
N LYS A 58 5.97 -11.62 14.69
CA LYS A 58 6.99 -10.60 14.42
C LYS A 58 7.63 -10.75 13.05
N GLU A 59 7.90 -11.98 12.62
CA GLU A 59 8.46 -12.26 11.30
C GLU A 59 7.47 -11.93 10.18
N ILE A 60 6.20 -12.32 10.31
CA ILE A 60 5.18 -11.99 9.31
C ILE A 60 4.97 -10.48 9.25
N ASN A 61 4.81 -9.82 10.39
CA ASN A 61 4.61 -8.37 10.46
C ASN A 61 5.82 -7.60 9.88
N LYS A 62 7.04 -8.07 10.13
CA LYS A 62 8.24 -7.50 9.49
C LYS A 62 8.17 -7.61 7.97
N LYS A 63 7.85 -8.79 7.43
CA LYS A 63 7.70 -9.00 5.97
C LYS A 63 6.62 -8.10 5.36
N VAL A 64 5.48 -7.96 6.03
CA VAL A 64 4.38 -7.07 5.61
C VAL A 64 4.88 -5.63 5.52
N ASN A 65 5.57 -5.13 6.55
CA ASN A 65 6.08 -3.77 6.58
C ASN A 65 7.16 -3.53 5.52
N ASP A 66 8.11 -4.44 5.37
CA ASP A 66 9.19 -4.35 4.38
C ASP A 66 8.60 -4.30 2.95
N LEU A 67 7.61 -5.16 2.66
CA LEU A 67 6.96 -5.19 1.35
C LEU A 67 6.08 -3.96 1.11
N TYR A 68 5.36 -3.50 2.14
CA TYR A 68 4.52 -2.30 2.05
C TYR A 68 5.36 -1.06 1.72
N GLU A 69 6.47 -0.84 2.41
CA GLU A 69 7.35 0.31 2.13
C GLU A 69 7.97 0.21 0.73
N LEU A 70 8.36 -0.99 0.29
CA LEU A 70 8.86 -1.20 -1.08
C LEU A 70 7.81 -0.82 -2.13
N LYS A 71 6.56 -1.28 -1.97
CA LYS A 71 5.45 -0.95 -2.88
C LYS A 71 5.14 0.55 -2.86
N LYS A 72 5.10 1.15 -1.68
CA LYS A 72 4.87 2.59 -1.49
C LYS A 72 5.93 3.44 -2.18
N ASP A 73 7.20 3.08 -2.09
CA ASP A 73 8.27 3.82 -2.74
C ASP A 73 8.27 3.64 -4.26
N ALA A 74 7.89 2.46 -4.76
CA ALA A 74 7.64 2.25 -6.19
C ALA A 74 6.53 3.17 -6.72
N ILE A 75 5.38 3.24 -6.02
CA ILE A 75 4.26 4.11 -6.38
C ILE A 75 4.69 5.59 -6.37
N LYS A 76 5.42 6.04 -5.34
CA LYS A 76 5.93 7.43 -5.29
C LYS A 76 6.84 7.75 -6.47
N LYS A 77 7.70 6.81 -6.87
CA LYS A 77 8.58 6.97 -8.02
C LYS A 77 7.76 7.13 -9.31
N GLU A 78 6.77 6.27 -9.52
CA GLU A 78 5.87 6.33 -10.68
C GLU A 78 5.11 7.66 -10.76
N ILE A 79 4.56 8.13 -9.62
CA ILE A 79 3.91 9.44 -9.54
C ILE A 79 4.86 10.58 -9.95
N LYS A 80 6.12 10.52 -9.50
CA LYS A 80 7.13 11.54 -9.85
C LYS A 80 7.46 11.51 -11.35
N GLU A 81 7.59 10.33 -11.94
CA GLU A 81 7.83 10.16 -13.37
C GLU A 81 6.65 10.68 -14.21
N LEU A 82 5.42 10.39 -13.80
CA LEU A 82 4.20 10.93 -14.41
C LEU A 82 4.14 12.45 -14.34
N ALA A 83 4.49 13.05 -13.20
CA ALA A 83 4.53 14.50 -13.05
C ALA A 83 5.56 15.16 -13.98
N LEU A 84 6.73 14.54 -14.15
CA LEU A 84 7.75 15.01 -15.10
C LEU A 84 7.28 14.91 -16.55
N SER A 85 6.64 13.80 -16.92
CA SER A 85 6.05 13.61 -18.25
C SER A 85 4.96 14.66 -18.55
N HIS A 86 4.07 14.91 -17.58
CA HIS A 86 3.05 15.95 -17.69
C HIS A 86 3.66 17.34 -17.90
N LYS A 87 4.72 17.68 -17.14
CA LYS A 87 5.43 18.95 -17.30
C LYS A 87 6.06 19.09 -18.69
N ALA A 88 6.74 18.05 -19.18
CA ALA A 88 7.34 18.06 -20.52
C ALA A 88 6.27 18.22 -21.62
N ALA A 89 5.13 17.55 -21.49
CA ALA A 89 4.01 17.69 -22.42
C ALA A 89 3.42 19.12 -22.41
N GLN A 90 3.33 19.75 -21.23
CA GLN A 90 2.88 21.14 -21.10
C GLN A 90 3.86 22.13 -21.73
N GLU A 91 5.17 21.95 -21.52
CA GLU A 91 6.21 22.77 -22.15
C GLU A 91 6.18 22.66 -23.67
N TYR A 92 5.98 21.45 -24.20
CA TYR A 92 5.81 21.23 -25.64
C TYR A 92 4.59 21.98 -26.21
N ARG A 93 3.42 21.91 -25.55
CA ARG A 93 2.22 22.65 -25.96
C ARG A 93 2.42 24.17 -25.92
N ASN A 94 3.09 24.68 -24.90
CA ASN A 94 3.38 26.11 -24.78
C ASN A 94 4.31 26.59 -25.91
N ASN A 95 5.33 25.80 -26.24
CA ASN A 95 6.24 26.09 -27.35
C ASN A 95 5.56 25.96 -28.72
N SER A 96 4.66 25.00 -28.92
CA SER A 96 3.88 24.90 -30.16
C SER A 96 2.91 26.07 -30.34
N PHE A 97 2.28 26.54 -29.25
CA PHE A 97 1.40 27.72 -29.29
C PHE A 97 2.18 29.01 -29.58
N ASN A 98 3.35 29.18 -28.97
CA ASN A 98 4.22 30.33 -29.24
C ASN A 98 4.78 30.29 -30.67
N GLY A 99 5.11 29.11 -31.21
CA GLY A 99 5.55 28.95 -32.60
C GLY A 99 4.49 29.35 -33.63
N ILE A 100 3.21 29.06 -33.38
CA ILE A 100 2.11 29.44 -34.28
C ILE A 100 1.84 30.96 -34.22
N SER A 101 2.02 31.61 -33.06
CA SER A 101 1.84 33.05 -32.89
C SER A 101 2.82 33.91 -33.71
N TYR A 102 4.02 33.41 -34.00
CA TYR A 102 4.99 34.11 -34.86
C TYR A 102 4.68 33.97 -36.36
N PHE A 103 3.98 32.90 -36.78
CA PHE A 103 3.61 32.70 -38.18
C PHE A 103 2.30 33.39 -38.59
N SER A 104 1.44 33.77 -37.64
CA SER A 104 0.18 34.47 -37.94
C SER A 104 0.28 36.00 -38.10
N LYS A 105 1.49 36.58 -37.99
CA LYS A 105 1.70 38.04 -38.13
C LYS A 105 2.14 38.52 -39.52
N LYS A 106 2.17 37.64 -40.53
CA LYS A 106 2.38 38.01 -41.94
C LYS A 106 1.50 37.19 -42.86
N VAL A 107 0.25 37.59 -43.00
CA VAL A 107 -0.55 37.44 -44.24
C VAL A 107 -1.27 38.75 -44.45
#